data_AF-A0A4V2MTX6-F1
#
_entry.id   AF-A0A4V2MTX6-F1
#
_cell.length_a   1.000
_cell.length_b   1.000
_cell.length_c   1.000
_cell.angle_alpha   90.00
_cell.angle_beta   90.00
_cell.angle_gamma   90.00
#
_symmetry.space_group_name_H-M   'P 1'
#
loop_
_entity.id
_entity.type
_entity.pdbx_description
1 polymer ?
#
loop_
_entity_poly.entity_id
_entity_poly.type
_entity_poly.pdbx_seq_one_letter_code
_entity_poly.pdbx_strand_id
1 'polypeptide(L)'
;MLSDEVTDEFHRQCAALDDARDRVMVEQKRVEVLLLEAGQAAVSFHQQFGSADSDGLRTISLITDEANYRVHAHARELLKSLDDEGDRLSYEYRKFLNTQED
;
A
#
# COMPACT_ATOMS: atom_id res chain seq x y z
N MET A 1 -34.16 -3.97 14.32
CA MET A 1 -33.28 -4.95 14.98
C MET A 1 -32.35 -5.63 13.97
N LEU A 2 -32.80 -6.59 13.16
CA LEU A 2 -31.90 -7.25 12.18
C LEU A 2 -31.38 -6.30 11.07
N SER A 3 -32.15 -5.30 10.68
CA SER A 3 -31.74 -4.29 9.68
C SER A 3 -30.65 -3.36 10.22
N ASP A 4 -30.83 -2.83 11.44
CA ASP A 4 -29.88 -1.92 12.08
C ASP A 4 -28.51 -2.59 12.34
N GLU A 5 -28.52 -3.86 12.78
CA GLU A 5 -27.29 -4.63 13.00
C GLU A 5 -26.48 -4.84 11.71
N VAL A 6 -27.15 -5.07 10.58
CA VAL A 6 -26.50 -5.25 9.27
C VAL A 6 -25.95 -3.93 8.75
N THR A 7 -26.68 -2.83 8.91
CA THR A 7 -26.20 -1.48 8.56
C THR A 7 -25.00 -1.08 9.40
N ASP A 8 -25.03 -1.32 10.72
CA ASP A 8 -23.91 -1.03 11.62
C ASP A 8 -22.68 -1.90 11.32
N GLU A 9 -22.88 -3.17 10.96
CA GLU A 9 -21.79 -4.05 10.52
C GLU A 9 -21.18 -3.57 9.19
N PHE A 10 -22.01 -3.20 8.21
CA PHE A 10 -21.54 -2.64 6.95
C PHE A 10 -20.64 -1.40 7.18
N HIS A 11 -21.10 -0.44 7.98
CA HIS A 11 -20.33 0.75 8.28
C HIS A 11 -19.03 0.45 9.05
N ARG A 12 -19.05 -0.52 9.97
CA ARG A 12 -17.82 -0.97 10.66
C ARG A 12 -16.83 -1.59 9.69
N GLN A 13 -17.28 -2.39 8.74
CA GLN A 13 -16.40 -2.98 7.72
C GLN A 13 -15.85 -1.93 6.76
N CYS A 14 -16.64 -0.93 6.35
CA CYS A 14 -16.14 0.20 5.57
C CYS A 14 -15.03 0.95 6.32
N ALA A 15 -15.23 1.27 7.60
CA ALA A 15 -14.22 1.93 8.41
C ALA A 15 -12.93 1.09 8.53
N ALA A 16 -13.07 -0.23 8.69
CA ALA A 16 -11.92 -1.14 8.74
C ALA A 16 -11.14 -1.18 7.40
N LEU A 17 -11.83 -1.09 6.26
CA LEU A 17 -11.20 -1.00 4.94
C LEU A 17 -10.44 0.32 4.76
N ASP A 18 -11.01 1.43 5.22
CA ASP A 18 -10.33 2.74 5.18
C ASP A 18 -9.08 2.75 6.07
N ASP A 19 -9.17 2.23 7.30
CA ASP A 19 -8.03 2.04 8.19
C ASP A 19 -6.95 1.15 7.54
N ALA A 20 -7.34 0.12 6.80
CA ALA A 20 -6.40 -0.74 6.09
C ALA A 20 -5.70 -0.01 4.94
N ARG A 21 -6.43 0.81 4.16
CA ARG A 21 -5.85 1.66 3.11
C ARG A 21 -4.82 2.62 3.69
N ASP A 22 -5.16 3.28 4.79
CA ASP A 22 -4.25 4.21 5.47
C ASP A 22 -2.97 3.51 5.94
N ARG A 23 -3.09 2.30 6.49
CA ARG A 23 -1.91 1.51 6.89
C ARG A 23 -1.02 1.16 5.71
N VAL A 24 -1.59 0.77 4.57
CA VAL A 24 -0.81 0.48 3.36
C VAL A 24 -0.06 1.73 2.90
N MET A 25 -0.73 2.89 2.88
CA MET A 25 -0.11 4.16 2.47
C MET A 25 1.00 4.61 3.43
N VAL A 26 0.78 4.49 4.74
CA VAL A 26 1.79 4.80 5.77
C VAL A 26 3.00 3.88 5.63
N GLU A 27 2.76 2.58 5.45
CA GLU A 27 3.85 1.60 5.34
C GLU A 27 4.64 1.77 4.03
N GLN A 28 3.96 2.01 2.91
CA GLN A 28 4.61 2.36 1.66
C GLN A 28 5.53 3.56 1.86
N LYS A 29 5.02 4.62 2.51
CA LYS A 29 5.83 5.82 2.74
C LYS A 29 7.03 5.56 3.65
N ARG A 30 6.83 4.75 4.69
CA ARG A 30 7.91 4.36 5.61
C ARG A 30 9.03 3.62 4.87
N VAL A 31 8.68 2.67 4.02
CA VAL A 31 9.66 1.88 3.25
C VAL A 31 10.37 2.74 2.21
N GLU A 32 9.68 3.64 1.52
CA GLU A 32 10.31 4.61 0.60
C GLU A 32 11.40 5.45 1.28
N VAL A 33 11.12 5.94 2.50
CA VAL A 33 12.09 6.72 3.29
C VAL A 33 13.32 5.86 3.63
N LEU A 34 13.10 4.62 4.09
CA LEU A 34 14.19 3.69 4.40
C LEU A 34 15.04 3.36 3.17
N LEU A 35 14.43 3.20 1.99
CA LEU A 35 15.14 2.96 0.74
C LEU A 35 15.99 4.18 0.34
N LEU A 36 15.45 5.38 0.51
CA LEU A 36 16.18 6.61 0.26
C LEU A 36 17.41 6.74 1.17
N GLU A 37 17.24 6.51 2.48
CA GLU A 37 18.32 6.54 3.46
C GLU A 37 19.39 5.48 3.16
N ALA A 38 18.97 4.25 2.84
CA ALA A 38 19.87 3.17 2.47
C ALA A 38 20.65 3.48 1.17
N GLY A 39 19.99 4.05 0.17
CA GLY A 39 20.64 4.48 -1.08
C GLY A 39 21.68 5.57 -0.83
N GLN A 40 21.36 6.57 0.00
CA GLN A 40 22.31 7.62 0.40
C GLN A 40 23.51 7.07 1.17
N ALA A 41 23.28 6.12 2.08
CA ALA A 41 24.34 5.45 2.82
C ALA A 41 25.26 4.65 1.88
N ALA A 42 24.69 3.93 0.91
CA ALA A 42 25.45 3.17 -0.09
C ALA A 42 26.28 4.09 -1.00
N VAL A 43 25.72 5.20 -1.46
CA VAL A 43 26.47 6.22 -2.23
C VAL A 43 27.62 6.79 -1.42
N SER A 44 27.36 7.17 -0.16
CA SER A 44 28.38 7.74 0.74
C SER A 44 29.51 6.74 0.99
N PHE A 45 29.18 5.47 1.21
CA PHE A 45 30.15 4.40 1.38
C PHE A 45 31.00 4.21 0.11
N HIS A 46 30.36 4.14 -1.07
CA HIS A 46 31.06 3.99 -2.35
C HIS A 46 32.01 5.16 -2.63
N GLN A 47 31.59 6.39 -2.32
CA GLN A 47 32.43 7.58 -2.49
C GLN A 47 33.65 7.59 -1.55
N GLN A 48 33.54 7.02 -0.35
CA GLN A 48 34.63 7.01 0.65
C GLN A 48 35.60 5.83 0.47
N PHE A 49 35.10 4.67 0.06
CA PHE A 49 35.87 3.40 0.08
C PHE A 49 35.93 2.68 -1.26
N GLY A 50 35.08 3.04 -2.23
CA GLY A 50 35.06 2.44 -3.55
C GLY A 50 36.16 2.97 -4.45
N SER A 51 36.41 2.28 -5.56
CA SER A 51 37.02 2.92 -6.73
C SER A 51 36.16 4.11 -7.12
N ALA A 52 36.78 5.24 -7.49
CA ALA A 52 36.08 6.38 -8.06
C ALA A 52 35.59 6.08 -9.49
N ASP A 53 34.87 4.97 -9.67
CA ASP A 53 34.20 4.61 -10.91
C ASP A 53 32.70 4.93 -10.82
N SER A 54 32.17 5.32 -11.98
CA SER A 54 30.77 5.66 -12.19
C SER A 54 29.83 4.44 -12.20
N ASP A 55 30.38 3.23 -12.37
CA ASP A 55 29.60 2.00 -12.53
C ASP A 55 29.03 1.52 -11.19
N GLY A 56 29.76 1.71 -10.07
CA GLY A 56 29.27 1.45 -8.73
C GLY A 56 28.10 2.35 -8.34
N LEU A 57 28.21 3.67 -8.60
CA LEU A 57 27.11 4.62 -8.35
C LEU A 57 25.89 4.32 -9.23
N ARG A 58 26.12 3.96 -10.50
CA ARG A 58 25.03 3.54 -11.41
C ARG A 58 24.33 2.29 -10.88
N THR A 59 25.09 1.30 -10.42
CA THR A 59 24.55 0.08 -9.82
C THR A 59 23.67 0.38 -8.60
N ILE A 60 24.14 1.25 -7.69
CA ILE A 60 23.37 1.66 -6.50
C ILE A 60 22.06 2.33 -6.92
N SER A 61 22.09 3.23 -7.91
CA SER A 61 20.89 3.89 -8.44
C SER A 61 19.90 2.87 -8.98
N LEU A 62 20.34 1.95 -9.85
CA LEU A 62 19.48 0.94 -10.47
C LEU A 62 18.80 0.04 -9.43
N ILE A 63 19.55 -0.42 -8.42
CA ILE A 63 19.01 -1.25 -7.34
C ILE A 63 17.98 -0.47 -6.52
N THR A 64 18.25 0.79 -6.21
CA THR A 64 17.33 1.65 -5.43
C THR A 64 16.04 1.92 -6.20
N ASP A 65 16.15 2.21 -7.50
CA ASP A 65 15.01 2.44 -8.39
C ASP A 65 14.15 1.18 -8.54
N GLU A 66 14.78 0.02 -8.72
CA GLU A 66 14.08 -1.27 -8.79
C GLU A 66 13.36 -1.60 -7.48
N ALA A 67 14.01 -1.36 -6.34
CA ALA A 67 13.40 -1.56 -5.02
C ALA A 67 12.18 -0.63 -4.83
N ASN A 68 12.30 0.65 -5.17
CA ASN A 68 11.18 1.59 -5.12
C ASN A 68 10.03 1.15 -6.03
N TYR A 69 10.32 0.74 -7.26
CA TYR A 69 9.31 0.22 -8.18
C TYR A 69 8.55 -0.98 -7.57
N ARG A 70 9.26 -1.93 -6.96
CA ARG A 70 8.65 -3.11 -6.32
C ARG A 70 7.77 -2.73 -5.14
N VAL A 71 8.18 -1.75 -4.32
CA VAL A 71 7.37 -1.23 -3.20
C VAL A 71 6.06 -0.62 -3.72
N HIS A 72 6.12 0.21 -4.75
CA HIS A 72 4.93 0.80 -5.36
C HIS A 72 4.01 -0.25 -6.00
N ALA A 73 4.58 -1.21 -6.71
CA ALA A 73 3.82 -2.29 -7.33
C ALA A 73 3.06 -3.10 -6.28
N HIS A 74 3.74 -3.48 -5.19
CA HIS A 74 3.13 -4.24 -4.11
C HIS A 74 2.04 -3.44 -3.37
N ALA A 75 2.30 -2.17 -3.03
CA ALA A 75 1.29 -1.32 -2.39
C ALA A 75 0.04 -1.16 -3.28
N ARG A 76 0.23 -1.01 -4.60
CA ARG A 76 -0.87 -0.94 -5.56
C ARG A 76 -1.71 -2.22 -5.62
N GLU A 77 -1.08 -3.39 -5.55
CA GLU A 77 -1.78 -4.67 -5.51
C GLU A 77 -2.65 -4.80 -4.25
N LEU A 78 -2.11 -4.39 -3.10
CA LEU A 78 -2.84 -4.39 -1.83
C LEU A 78 -4.03 -3.42 -1.86
N LEU A 79 -3.81 -2.18 -2.30
CA LEU A 79 -4.88 -1.18 -2.42
C LEU A 79 -5.99 -1.65 -3.36
N LYS A 80 -5.62 -2.25 -4.50
CA LYS A 80 -6.60 -2.83 -5.42
C LYS A 80 -7.43 -3.93 -4.74
N SER A 81 -6.80 -4.82 -3.98
CA SER A 81 -7.52 -5.86 -3.25
C SER A 81 -8.49 -5.29 -2.21
N LEU A 82 -8.17 -4.15 -1.59
CA LEU A 82 -9.07 -3.46 -0.65
C LEU A 82 -10.24 -2.79 -1.39
N ASP A 83 -9.99 -2.25 -2.57
CA ASP A 83 -11.03 -1.67 -3.43
C ASP A 83 -12.01 -2.74 -3.93
N ASP A 84 -11.49 -3.87 -4.42
CA ASP A 84 -12.30 -5.02 -4.86
C ASP A 84 -13.18 -5.54 -3.70
N GLU A 85 -12.66 -5.55 -2.47
CA GLU A 85 -13.41 -5.94 -1.27
C GLU A 85 -14.48 -4.90 -0.89
N GLY A 86 -14.18 -3.61 -1.01
CA GLY A 86 -15.15 -2.54 -0.80
C GLY A 86 -16.32 -2.59 -1.80
N ASP A 87 -16.03 -2.94 -3.05
CA ASP A 87 -17.05 -3.15 -4.10
C ASP A 87 -17.93 -4.36 -3.78
N ARG A 88 -17.33 -5.47 -3.35
CA ARG A 88 -18.05 -6.67 -2.91
C ARG A 88 -18.98 -6.37 -1.74
N LEU A 89 -18.48 -5.71 -0.70
CA LEU A 89 -19.24 -5.32 0.49
C LEU A 89 -20.43 -4.42 0.12
N SER A 90 -20.19 -3.43 -0.73
CA SER A 90 -21.23 -2.50 -1.22
C SER A 90 -22.30 -3.18 -2.07
N TYR A 91 -21.92 -4.22 -2.83
CA TYR A 91 -22.87 -5.04 -3.57
C TYR A 91 -23.75 -5.87 -2.64
N GLU A 92 -23.15 -6.55 -1.67
CA GLU A 92 -23.88 -7.39 -0.70
C GLU A 92 -24.87 -6.58 0.13
N TYR A 93 -24.45 -5.40 0.59
CA TYR A 93 -25.31 -4.50 1.34
C TYR A 93 -26.51 -4.00 0.51
N ARG A 94 -26.29 -3.58 -0.74
CA ARG A 94 -27.39 -3.19 -1.64
C ARG A 94 -28.37 -4.34 -1.89
N LYS A 95 -27.85 -5.56 -2.07
CA LYS A 95 -28.69 -6.76 -2.23
C LYS A 95 -29.55 -7.00 -0.98
N PHE A 96 -28.98 -6.85 0.21
CA PHE A 96 -29.72 -6.96 1.46
C PHE A 96 -30.84 -5.92 1.56
N LEU A 97 -30.55 -4.65 1.26
CA LEU A 97 -31.54 -3.56 1.28
C LEU A 97 -32.72 -3.85 0.34
N ASN A 98 -32.44 -4.25 -0.90
CA ASN A 98 -33.50 -4.58 -1.86
C ASN A 98 -34.36 -5.78 -1.42
N THR A 99 -33.80 -6.71 -0.64
CA THR A 99 -34.54 -7.88 -0.11
C THR A 99 -35.43 -7.49 1.08
N GLN A 100 -35.21 -6.32 1.70
CA GLN A 100 -36.04 -5.79 2.78
C GLN A 100 -37.18 -4.89 2.25
N GLU A 101 -37.10 -4.45 0.98
CA GLU A 101 -38.12 -3.62 0.32
C GLU A 101 -39.25 -4.45 -0.34
N ASP A 102 -39.04 -5.76 -0.54
CA ASP A 102 -40.01 -6.74 -1.05
C ASP A 102 -40.77 -7.47 0.09
#